data_AF-A0A016E9T5-F1
#
_entry.id   AF-A0A016E9T5-F1
#
_cell.length_a   1.000
_cell.length_b   1.000
_cell.length_c   1.000
_cell.angle_alpha   90.00
_cell.angle_beta   90.00
_cell.angle_gamma   90.00
#
_symmetry.space_group_name_H-M   'P 1'
#
loop_
_entity.id
_entity.type
_entity.pdbx_description
1 polymer ?
#
loop_
_entity_poly.entity_id
_entity_poly.type
_entity_poly.pdbx_seq_one_letter_code
_entity_poly.pdbx_strand_id
1 'polypeptide(L)'
;MQIRIHNSFDGNIDELDVPTLGTLVHEYIHFLQNVSTPWGLYDSMVRYNIMAETYAFVENATSTITLPLNIDYSQGLKNKMDIVECGTGYCPLSDTRRNNFKIDVSERICIHRNYKKVNNRNLPIITLDISFTDGSKQTIVLGANIIKESMAALYQMLIDETATHEEFDLPYNLIKIIAEQHFSAIASDNIKLITICYISLFSLSPAEVLIDNLAYANENPDLSAIELFERFVNEDKIYIKGKAMSVCDFFDTLIDTFKQVFFKSVRVGIDYIGEVLERIRPAKGFVPILTLITDYQPLSKERIKTLIDFLGMPYSYTDSGDFNPHLHPQ
;
A
#
# COMPACT_ATOMS: atom_id res chain seq x y z
N MET A 1 9.45 7.67 2.39
CA MET A 1 8.69 7.77 1.13
C MET A 1 9.68 8.16 0.06
N GLN A 2 10.26 7.16 -0.60
CA GLN A 2 11.22 7.30 -1.69
C GLN A 2 10.73 6.37 -2.81
N ILE A 3 11.04 6.72 -4.05
CA ILE A 3 10.77 5.88 -5.21
C ILE A 3 12.11 5.29 -5.68
N ARG A 4 12.16 3.98 -5.89
CA ARG A 4 13.33 3.32 -6.45
C ARG A 4 13.12 3.13 -7.94
N ILE A 5 14.04 3.62 -8.77
CA ILE A 5 13.97 3.43 -10.24
C ILE A 5 15.22 2.69 -10.70
N HIS A 6 15.11 1.82 -11.71
CA HIS A 6 16.28 1.08 -12.19
C HIS A 6 17.26 1.97 -12.96
N ASN A 7 16.73 2.91 -13.76
CA ASN A 7 17.50 3.80 -14.62
C ASN A 7 17.40 5.25 -14.13
N SER A 8 18.42 6.06 -14.42
CA SER A 8 18.41 7.51 -14.17
C SER A 8 17.24 8.17 -14.89
N PHE A 9 16.43 8.91 -14.14
CA PHE A 9 15.29 9.67 -14.64
C PHE A 9 15.53 11.15 -14.38
N ASP A 10 15.48 11.99 -15.40
CA ASP A 10 15.72 13.43 -15.30
C ASP A 10 14.44 14.24 -15.03
N GLY A 11 13.30 13.56 -14.85
CA GLY A 11 11.98 14.17 -14.73
C GLY A 11 11.16 14.15 -16.03
N ASN A 12 11.76 13.82 -17.18
CA ASN A 12 11.05 13.79 -18.45
C ASN A 12 10.40 12.42 -18.74
N ILE A 13 9.15 12.28 -18.30
CA ILE A 13 8.37 11.05 -18.52
C ILE A 13 8.30 10.70 -20.01
N ASP A 14 8.25 11.70 -20.90
CA ASP A 14 8.03 11.53 -22.35
C ASP A 14 9.13 10.70 -23.05
N GLU A 15 10.32 10.63 -22.47
CA GLU A 15 11.46 9.87 -23.00
C GLU A 15 11.53 8.42 -22.50
N LEU A 16 10.73 8.05 -21.50
CA LEU A 16 10.72 6.69 -20.96
C LEU A 16 10.10 5.69 -21.94
N ASP A 17 10.78 4.55 -22.11
CA ASP A 17 10.21 3.37 -22.75
C ASP A 17 9.11 2.74 -21.89
N VAL A 18 8.31 1.87 -22.50
CA VAL A 18 7.13 1.28 -21.85
C VAL A 18 7.48 0.50 -20.57
N PRO A 19 8.51 -0.38 -20.55
CA PRO A 19 8.88 -1.09 -19.32
C PRO A 19 9.34 -0.15 -18.21
N THR A 20 10.18 0.85 -18.51
CA THR A 20 10.67 1.80 -17.50
C THR A 20 9.51 2.66 -16.97
N LEU A 21 8.59 3.08 -17.83
CA LEU A 21 7.37 3.77 -17.41
C LEU A 21 6.51 2.89 -16.49
N GLY A 22 6.35 1.61 -16.83
CA GLY A 22 5.65 0.64 -16.00
C GLY A 22 6.25 0.53 -14.60
N THR A 23 7.58 0.42 -14.49
CA THR A 23 8.28 0.41 -13.19
C THR A 23 8.10 1.73 -12.43
N LEU A 24 8.23 2.88 -13.10
CA LEU A 24 7.99 4.18 -12.47
C LEU A 24 6.58 4.27 -11.88
N VAL A 25 5.57 3.80 -12.62
CA VAL A 25 4.18 3.79 -12.18
C VAL A 25 4.01 2.86 -10.97
N HIS A 26 4.57 1.65 -10.98
CA HIS A 26 4.54 0.71 -9.84
C HIS A 26 4.98 1.40 -8.54
N GLU A 27 6.13 2.08 -8.60
CA GLU A 27 6.72 2.75 -7.45
C GLU A 27 5.98 4.03 -7.06
N TYR A 28 5.46 4.77 -8.04
CA TYR A 28 4.62 5.92 -7.78
C TYR A 28 3.30 5.52 -7.10
N ILE A 29 2.72 4.38 -7.47
CA ILE A 29 1.56 3.81 -6.79
C ILE A 29 1.90 3.46 -5.34
N HIS A 30 3.09 2.93 -5.03
CA HIS A 30 3.51 2.76 -3.63
C HIS A 30 3.60 4.07 -2.86
N PHE A 31 4.09 5.14 -3.50
CA PHE A 31 4.04 6.47 -2.90
C PHE A 31 2.60 6.90 -2.61
N LEU A 32 1.71 6.81 -3.59
CA LEU A 32 0.30 7.16 -3.41
C LEU A 32 -0.37 6.32 -2.33
N GLN A 33 -0.13 5.00 -2.29
CA GLN A 33 -0.63 4.13 -1.23
C GLN A 33 -0.22 4.61 0.16
N ASN A 34 1.01 5.10 0.31
CA ASN A 34 1.52 5.56 1.60
C ASN A 34 0.89 6.89 2.05
N VAL A 35 0.58 7.80 1.11
CA VAL A 35 0.02 9.13 1.45
C VAL A 35 -1.51 9.18 1.41
N SER A 36 -2.15 8.35 0.58
CA SER A 36 -3.59 8.41 0.28
C SER A 36 -4.42 7.28 0.92
N THR A 37 -3.84 6.52 1.85
CA THR A 37 -4.59 5.49 2.60
C THR A 37 -4.36 5.61 4.10
N PRO A 38 -5.38 5.29 4.93
CA PRO A 38 -5.19 5.23 6.37
C PRO A 38 -4.09 4.27 6.82
N TRP A 39 -3.99 3.10 6.18
CA TRP A 39 -2.91 2.15 6.44
C TRP A 39 -1.54 2.79 6.22
N GLY A 40 -1.34 3.41 5.05
CA GLY A 40 -0.09 4.06 4.68
C GLY A 40 0.35 5.16 5.65
N LEU A 41 -0.58 6.06 6.02
CA LEU A 41 -0.28 7.12 6.98
C LEU A 41 -0.01 6.55 8.37
N TYR A 42 -0.77 5.54 8.81
CA TYR A 42 -0.60 4.96 10.14
C TYR A 42 0.72 4.19 10.29
N ASP A 43 1.08 3.32 9.33
CA ASP A 43 2.38 2.65 9.31
C ASP A 43 3.53 3.67 9.30
N SER A 44 3.42 4.70 8.46
CA SER A 44 4.42 5.77 8.40
C SER A 44 4.58 6.49 9.74
N MET A 45 3.48 6.81 10.44
CA MET A 45 3.56 7.37 11.79
C MET A 45 4.27 6.45 12.78
N VAL A 46 4.05 5.13 12.71
CA VAL A 46 4.77 4.18 13.58
C VAL A 46 6.26 4.24 13.31
N ARG A 47 6.68 4.23 12.04
CA ARG A 47 8.10 4.38 11.64
C ARG A 47 8.71 5.70 12.10
N TYR A 48 7.98 6.81 12.00
CA TYR A 48 8.46 8.11 12.49
C TYR A 48 8.55 8.19 14.01
N ASN A 49 7.70 7.47 14.74
CA ASN A 49 7.81 7.35 16.20
C ASN A 49 9.01 6.48 16.60
N ILE A 50 9.28 5.37 15.87
CA ILE A 50 10.51 4.58 16.04
C ILE A 50 11.73 5.48 15.88
N MET A 51 11.81 6.22 14.77
CA MET A 51 12.91 7.14 14.50
C MET A 51 13.08 8.19 15.62
N ALA A 52 11.98 8.78 16.10
CA ALA A 52 12.02 9.76 17.17
C ALA A 52 12.53 9.18 18.50
N GLU A 53 12.05 7.99 18.89
CA GLU A 53 12.53 7.31 20.10
C GLU A 53 13.98 6.83 19.96
N THR A 54 14.39 6.40 18.77
CA THR A 54 15.79 6.07 18.47
C THR A 54 16.70 7.29 18.62
N TYR A 55 16.32 8.44 18.07
CA TYR A 55 17.11 9.68 18.24
C TYR A 55 17.18 10.11 19.69
N ALA A 56 16.05 10.07 20.41
CA ALA A 56 16.03 10.39 21.84
C ALA A 56 16.93 9.45 22.65
N PHE A 57 16.99 8.16 22.32
CA PHE A 57 17.90 7.21 22.96
C PHE A 57 19.37 7.60 22.74
N VAL A 58 19.74 7.95 21.50
CA VAL A 58 21.12 8.35 21.14
C VAL A 58 21.49 9.69 21.79
N GLU A 59 20.61 10.70 21.74
CA GLU A 59 20.86 12.03 22.31
C GLU A 59 21.04 11.98 23.84
N ASN A 60 20.32 11.08 24.53
CA ASN A 60 20.38 10.94 25.97
C ASN A 60 21.46 9.96 26.45
N ALA A 61 22.21 9.33 25.55
CA ALA A 61 23.24 8.36 25.91
C ALA A 61 24.40 9.08 26.63
N THR A 62 24.58 8.80 27.92
CA THR A 62 25.70 9.34 28.73
C THR A 62 26.94 8.44 28.71
N SER A 63 26.89 7.32 27.99
CA SER A 63 27.96 6.33 27.90
C SER A 63 28.11 5.81 26.47
N THR A 64 29.13 4.98 26.24
CA THR A 64 29.35 4.32 24.96
C THR A 64 28.09 3.60 24.47
N ILE A 65 27.70 3.87 23.23
CA ILE A 65 26.61 3.19 22.54
C ILE A 65 27.14 1.89 21.95
N THR A 66 26.50 0.77 22.28
CA THR A 66 26.83 -0.54 21.72
C THR A 66 26.04 -0.79 20.45
N LEU A 67 26.72 -1.30 19.41
CA LEU A 67 26.09 -1.72 18.15
C LEU A 67 26.07 -3.26 18.05
N PRO A 68 25.00 -3.87 17.48
CA PRO A 68 23.78 -3.23 16.99
C PRO A 68 22.96 -2.60 18.13
N LEU A 69 22.25 -1.50 17.82
CA LEU A 69 21.44 -0.78 18.81
C LEU A 69 20.37 -1.71 19.39
N ASN A 70 20.28 -1.74 20.73
CA ASN A 70 19.20 -2.42 21.44
C ASN A 70 18.38 -1.39 22.21
N ILE A 71 17.25 -0.98 21.63
CA ILE A 71 16.43 0.12 22.14
C ILE A 71 15.14 -0.46 22.73
N ASP A 72 14.88 -0.12 23.99
CA ASP A 72 13.63 -0.47 24.66
C ASP A 72 12.57 0.61 24.38
N TYR A 73 11.81 0.42 23.29
CA TYR A 73 10.75 1.37 22.90
C TYR A 73 9.63 1.45 23.94
N SER A 74 8.95 2.59 23.98
CA SER A 74 7.81 2.83 24.86
C SER A 74 6.70 1.79 24.64
N GLN A 75 5.98 1.42 25.71
CA GLN A 75 4.88 0.45 25.59
C GLN A 75 3.80 0.91 24.59
N GLY A 76 3.56 2.22 24.51
CA GLY A 76 2.64 2.80 23.53
C GLY A 76 3.09 2.57 22.09
N LEU A 77 4.40 2.68 21.81
CA LEU A 77 4.96 2.41 20.49
C LEU A 77 4.97 0.91 20.16
N LYS A 78 5.41 0.07 21.10
CA LYS A 78 5.37 -1.40 20.95
C LYS A 78 3.97 -1.90 20.58
N ASN A 79 2.95 -1.43 21.29
CA ASN A 79 1.56 -1.79 21.00
C ASN A 79 1.15 -1.43 19.55
N LYS A 80 1.63 -0.30 19.02
CA LYS A 80 1.35 0.12 17.64
C LYS A 80 2.14 -0.73 16.63
N MET A 81 3.41 -1.04 16.94
CA MET A 81 4.24 -1.94 16.13
C MET A 81 3.58 -3.30 15.98
N ASP A 82 3.09 -3.90 17.07
CA ASP A 82 2.44 -5.22 17.03
C ASP A 82 1.16 -5.21 16.17
N ILE A 83 0.39 -4.12 16.20
CA ILE A 83 -0.81 -3.93 15.36
C ILE A 83 -0.41 -3.82 13.89
N VAL A 84 0.61 -3.00 13.57
CA VAL A 84 1.12 -2.85 12.20
C VAL A 84 1.67 -4.16 11.68
N GLU A 85 2.47 -4.88 12.47
CA GLU A 85 3.02 -6.19 12.09
C GLU A 85 1.89 -7.18 11.77
N CYS A 86 0.83 -7.20 12.58
CA CYS A 86 -0.33 -8.06 12.36
C CYS A 86 -1.03 -7.78 11.02
N GLY A 87 -1.31 -6.51 10.71
CA GLY A 87 -1.99 -6.15 9.45
C GLY A 87 -1.08 -6.15 8.22
N THR A 88 0.24 -6.03 8.41
CA THR A 88 1.24 -6.09 7.33
C THR A 88 1.24 -7.45 6.65
N GLY A 89 1.12 -8.51 7.45
CA GLY A 89 1.14 -9.89 6.97
C GLY A 89 2.52 -10.34 6.49
N TYR A 90 2.55 -11.40 5.70
CA TYR A 90 3.78 -11.97 5.15
C TYR A 90 4.45 -11.02 4.14
N CYS A 91 5.79 -11.00 4.14
CA CYS A 91 6.60 -10.20 3.21
C CYS A 91 7.44 -11.12 2.31
N PRO A 92 6.92 -11.54 1.14
CA PRO A 92 7.58 -12.53 0.28
C PRO A 92 8.98 -12.08 -0.17
N LEU A 93 9.10 -10.80 -0.55
CA LEU A 93 10.35 -10.24 -1.08
C LEU A 93 11.48 -10.15 -0.03
N SER A 94 11.15 -10.30 1.27
CA SER A 94 12.15 -10.40 2.34
C SER A 94 12.55 -11.84 2.67
N ASP A 95 11.88 -12.84 2.06
CA ASP A 95 12.13 -14.24 2.36
C ASP A 95 13.21 -14.83 1.44
N THR A 96 14.45 -14.79 1.93
CA THR A 96 15.64 -15.26 1.20
C THR A 96 15.74 -16.78 1.08
N ARG A 97 14.75 -17.55 1.58
CA ARG A 97 14.77 -19.02 1.52
C ARG A 97 14.29 -19.56 0.17
N ARG A 98 13.67 -18.71 -0.67
CA ARG A 98 13.13 -19.09 -1.98
C ARG A 98 13.71 -18.19 -3.08
N ASN A 99 13.93 -18.78 -4.25
CA ASN A 99 14.44 -18.08 -5.43
C ASN A 99 13.32 -17.53 -6.32
N ASN A 100 12.13 -18.13 -6.26
CA ASN A 100 10.93 -17.71 -6.97
C ASN A 100 9.68 -18.03 -6.12
N PHE A 101 8.54 -17.51 -6.56
CA PHE A 101 7.25 -17.59 -5.87
C PHE A 101 6.11 -17.92 -6.85
N LYS A 102 6.41 -18.74 -7.87
CA LYS A 102 5.44 -19.17 -8.87
C LYS A 102 4.40 -20.13 -8.28
N ILE A 103 3.13 -19.74 -8.34
CA ILE A 103 2.03 -20.47 -7.72
C ILE A 103 1.57 -21.58 -8.68
N ASP A 104 1.31 -22.77 -8.13
CA ASP A 104 0.63 -23.82 -8.89
C ASP A 104 -0.87 -23.51 -8.92
N VAL A 105 -1.30 -22.82 -9.97
CA VAL A 105 -2.70 -22.41 -10.16
C VAL A 105 -3.67 -23.59 -10.36
N SER A 106 -3.16 -24.80 -10.60
CA SER A 106 -3.99 -26.02 -10.67
C SER A 106 -4.45 -26.49 -9.29
N GLU A 107 -3.72 -26.13 -8.24
CA GLU A 107 -4.15 -26.32 -6.86
C GLU A 107 -4.90 -25.06 -6.36
N ARG A 108 -6.08 -25.28 -5.79
CA ARG A 108 -6.90 -24.20 -5.25
C ARG A 108 -6.29 -23.68 -3.95
N ILE A 109 -6.09 -22.36 -3.86
CA ILE A 109 -5.66 -21.67 -2.63
C ILE A 109 -6.77 -21.80 -1.58
N CYS A 110 -6.45 -22.31 -0.40
CA CYS A 110 -7.40 -22.36 0.71
C CYS A 110 -7.34 -21.04 1.50
N ILE A 111 -8.50 -20.41 1.70
CA ILE A 111 -8.64 -19.14 2.44
C ILE A 111 -9.24 -19.43 3.80
N HIS A 112 -8.55 -19.03 4.88
CA HIS A 112 -9.00 -19.24 6.25
C HIS A 112 -9.17 -17.92 6.98
N ARG A 113 -10.32 -17.75 7.64
CA ARG A 113 -10.59 -16.62 8.55
C ARG A 113 -10.20 -16.99 9.96
N ASN A 114 -9.31 -16.21 10.57
CA ASN A 114 -8.75 -16.47 11.88
C ASN A 114 -8.70 -15.17 12.71
N TYR A 115 -8.32 -15.30 13.98
CA TYR A 115 -8.08 -14.17 14.87
C TYR A 115 -6.70 -14.27 15.51
N LYS A 116 -5.97 -13.16 15.56
CA LYS A 116 -4.72 -13.03 16.31
C LYS A 116 -4.94 -12.12 17.50
N LYS A 117 -4.58 -12.59 18.70
CA LYS A 117 -4.56 -11.75 19.89
C LYS A 117 -3.35 -10.83 19.82
N VAL A 118 -3.59 -9.53 19.75
CA VAL A 118 -2.56 -8.47 19.71
C VAL A 118 -2.89 -7.49 20.82
N ASN A 119 -2.00 -7.39 21.81
CA ASN A 119 -2.26 -6.67 23.06
C ASN A 119 -3.55 -7.20 23.73
N ASN A 120 -4.50 -6.30 24.04
CA ASN A 120 -5.80 -6.62 24.61
C ASN A 120 -6.92 -6.71 23.56
N ARG A 121 -6.58 -6.92 22.28
CA ARG A 121 -7.53 -6.98 21.17
C ARG A 121 -7.38 -8.29 20.39
N ASN A 122 -8.50 -8.81 19.90
CA ASN A 122 -8.48 -9.86 18.89
C ASN A 122 -8.65 -9.20 17.53
N LEU A 123 -7.62 -9.29 16.70
CA LEU A 123 -7.62 -8.74 15.35
C LEU A 123 -7.93 -9.87 14.35
N PRO A 124 -8.89 -9.68 13.44
CA PRO A 124 -9.13 -10.64 12.38
C PRO A 124 -7.93 -10.67 11.42
N ILE A 125 -7.57 -11.88 11.00
CA ILE A 125 -6.50 -12.17 10.04
C ILE A 125 -6.98 -13.20 9.02
N ILE A 126 -6.43 -13.12 7.81
CA ILE A 126 -6.64 -14.11 6.76
C ILE A 126 -5.35 -14.90 6.56
N THR A 127 -5.43 -16.23 6.59
CA THR A 127 -4.32 -17.10 6.21
C THR A 127 -4.63 -17.86 4.94
N LEU A 128 -3.62 -18.02 4.09
CA LEU A 128 -3.73 -18.69 2.81
C LEU A 128 -2.81 -19.90 2.79
N ASP A 129 -3.33 -21.06 2.39
CA ASP A 129 -2.49 -22.21 2.04
C ASP A 129 -2.23 -22.19 0.54
N ILE A 130 -0.97 -22.05 0.16
CA ILE A 130 -0.52 -21.87 -1.22
C ILE A 130 0.42 -23.02 -1.59
N SER A 131 0.16 -23.61 -2.75
CA SER A 131 1.05 -24.57 -3.40
C SER A 131 1.82 -23.89 -4.52
N PHE A 132 3.10 -24.24 -4.64
CA PHE A 132 4.01 -23.66 -5.63
C PHE A 132 4.40 -24.72 -6.66
N THR A 133 4.85 -24.27 -7.83
CA THR A 133 5.22 -25.17 -8.94
C THR A 133 6.43 -26.07 -8.64
N ASP A 134 7.21 -25.74 -7.61
CA ASP A 134 8.30 -26.59 -7.10
C ASP A 134 7.80 -27.74 -6.18
N GLY A 135 6.49 -27.85 -5.98
CA GLY A 135 5.83 -28.86 -5.14
C GLY A 135 5.79 -28.51 -3.65
N SER A 136 6.41 -27.40 -3.23
CA SER A 136 6.32 -26.93 -1.84
C SER A 136 4.95 -26.32 -1.55
N LYS A 137 4.57 -26.36 -0.27
CA LYS A 137 3.36 -25.71 0.24
C LYS A 137 3.71 -24.77 1.38
N GLN A 138 3.02 -23.65 1.47
CA GLN A 138 3.23 -22.65 2.50
C GLN A 138 1.91 -22.04 2.96
N THR A 139 1.74 -21.96 4.27
CA THR A 139 0.70 -21.12 4.86
C THR A 139 1.26 -19.73 5.12
N ILE A 140 0.62 -18.70 4.58
CA ILE A 140 1.00 -17.29 4.79
C ILE A 140 -0.13 -16.51 5.43
N VAL A 141 0.20 -15.41 6.11
CA VAL A 141 -0.78 -14.40 6.54
C VAL A 141 -0.91 -13.38 5.41
N LEU A 142 -2.09 -13.25 4.82
CA LEU A 142 -2.39 -12.19 3.86
C LEU A 142 -2.47 -10.86 4.61
N GLY A 143 -1.92 -9.80 4.03
CA GLY A 143 -1.90 -8.47 4.64
C GLY A 143 -1.48 -7.39 3.68
N ALA A 144 -1.27 -6.18 4.22
CA ALA A 144 -1.03 -4.98 3.44
C ALA A 144 0.18 -5.09 2.50
N ASN A 145 1.24 -5.82 2.86
CA ASN A 145 2.41 -5.97 1.98
C ASN A 145 2.01 -6.55 0.62
N ILE A 146 1.35 -7.72 0.64
CA ILE A 146 0.91 -8.39 -0.59
C ILE A 146 -0.11 -7.53 -1.33
N ILE A 147 -1.09 -6.97 -0.62
CA ILE A 147 -2.14 -6.13 -1.22
C ILE A 147 -1.54 -4.93 -1.97
N LYS A 148 -0.56 -4.26 -1.36
CA LYS A 148 0.12 -3.10 -1.96
C LYS A 148 0.90 -3.48 -3.21
N GLU A 149 1.67 -4.57 -3.14
CA GLU A 149 2.45 -5.07 -4.28
C GLU A 149 1.56 -5.56 -5.42
N SER A 150 0.49 -6.32 -5.11
CA SER A 150 -0.46 -6.76 -6.15
C SER A 150 -1.17 -5.57 -6.79
N MET A 151 -1.56 -4.55 -6.02
CA MET A 151 -2.17 -3.35 -6.59
C MET A 151 -1.19 -2.60 -7.50
N ALA A 152 0.07 -2.43 -7.08
CA ALA A 152 1.08 -1.76 -7.89
C ALA A 152 1.40 -2.53 -9.18
N ALA A 153 1.50 -3.87 -9.11
CA ALA A 153 1.68 -4.72 -10.28
C ALA A 153 0.49 -4.65 -11.25
N LEU A 154 -0.74 -4.61 -10.76
CA LEU A 154 -1.92 -4.41 -11.61
C LEU A 154 -1.84 -3.08 -12.37
N TYR A 155 -1.38 -2.00 -11.74
CA TYR A 155 -1.13 -0.73 -12.43
C TYR A 155 0.00 -0.83 -13.46
N GLN A 156 1.11 -1.48 -13.11
CA GLN A 156 2.23 -1.70 -14.02
C GLN A 156 1.77 -2.43 -15.29
N MET A 157 0.95 -3.47 -15.14
CA MET A 157 0.39 -4.24 -16.25
C MET A 157 -0.60 -3.46 -17.13
N LEU A 158 -1.23 -2.39 -16.61
CA LEU A 158 -2.05 -1.49 -17.43
C LEU A 158 -1.22 -0.60 -18.37
N ILE A 159 0.09 -0.48 -18.12
CA ILE A 159 1.03 0.28 -18.95
C ILE A 159 1.88 -0.65 -19.80
N ASP A 160 2.42 -1.69 -19.18
CA ASP A 160 3.29 -2.68 -19.80
C ASP A 160 2.68 -4.07 -19.62
N GLU A 161 1.94 -4.52 -20.63
CA GLU A 161 1.33 -5.86 -20.64
C GLU A 161 2.37 -7.00 -20.55
N THR A 162 3.65 -6.72 -20.82
CA THR A 162 4.74 -7.72 -20.73
C THR A 162 5.28 -7.90 -19.32
N ALA A 163 4.92 -7.02 -18.38
CA ALA A 163 5.28 -7.13 -16.97
C ALA A 163 4.40 -8.18 -16.24
N THR A 164 4.47 -9.44 -16.66
CA THR A 164 3.58 -10.51 -16.17
C THR A 164 3.92 -11.03 -14.78
N HIS A 165 5.13 -10.74 -14.28
CA HIS A 165 5.64 -11.21 -12.98
C HIS A 165 5.55 -12.73 -12.76
N GLU A 166 5.63 -13.54 -13.82
CA GLU A 166 5.36 -14.99 -13.79
C GLU A 166 6.16 -15.81 -12.77
N GLU A 167 7.39 -15.41 -12.45
CA GLU A 167 8.21 -16.10 -11.45
C GLU A 167 7.94 -15.61 -10.01
N PHE A 168 7.13 -14.57 -9.86
CA PHE A 168 6.86 -13.89 -8.60
C PHE A 168 5.35 -13.65 -8.39
N ASP A 169 4.53 -14.68 -8.68
CA ASP A 169 3.08 -14.61 -8.46
C ASP A 169 2.72 -14.15 -7.04
N LEU A 170 3.48 -14.60 -6.04
CA LEU A 170 3.47 -14.00 -4.70
C LEU A 170 4.65 -13.00 -4.59
N PRO A 171 4.41 -11.69 -4.45
CA PRO A 171 3.12 -11.05 -4.17
C PRO A 171 2.31 -10.57 -5.39
N TYR A 172 2.91 -10.44 -6.58
CA TYR A 172 2.37 -9.57 -7.62
C TYR A 172 1.02 -10.03 -8.21
N ASN A 173 0.88 -11.32 -8.51
CA ASN A 173 -0.33 -11.88 -9.12
C ASN A 173 -1.32 -12.47 -8.10
N LEU A 174 -0.97 -12.55 -6.81
CA LEU A 174 -1.75 -13.30 -5.82
C LEU A 174 -3.22 -12.86 -5.73
N ILE A 175 -3.51 -11.55 -5.73
CA ILE A 175 -4.91 -11.10 -5.67
C ILE A 175 -5.69 -11.47 -6.94
N LYS A 176 -5.05 -11.39 -8.10
CA LYS A 176 -5.66 -11.83 -9.37
C LYS A 176 -5.93 -13.33 -9.36
N ILE A 177 -4.97 -14.15 -8.93
CA ILE A 177 -5.13 -15.61 -8.80
C ILE A 177 -6.25 -15.96 -7.82
N ILE A 178 -6.33 -15.27 -6.68
CA ILE A 178 -7.44 -15.44 -5.73
C ILE A 178 -8.78 -15.11 -6.40
N ALA A 179 -8.86 -14.01 -7.15
CA ALA A 179 -10.06 -13.63 -7.87
C ALA A 179 -10.45 -14.67 -8.91
N GLU A 180 -9.51 -15.18 -9.70
CA GLU A 180 -9.76 -16.23 -10.70
C GLU A 180 -10.29 -17.52 -10.07
N GLN A 181 -9.74 -17.92 -8.91
CA GLN A 181 -10.12 -19.17 -8.24
C GLN A 181 -11.40 -19.09 -7.40
N HIS A 182 -11.74 -17.91 -6.85
CA HIS A 182 -12.83 -17.78 -5.87
C HIS A 182 -13.89 -16.72 -6.22
N PHE A 183 -13.56 -15.75 -7.07
CA PHE A 183 -14.38 -14.57 -7.37
C PHE A 183 -14.45 -14.33 -8.89
N SER A 184 -14.79 -15.38 -9.64
CA SER A 184 -14.66 -15.44 -11.10
C SER A 184 -15.49 -14.40 -11.86
N ALA A 185 -16.57 -13.86 -11.27
CA ALA A 185 -17.42 -12.86 -11.91
C ALA A 185 -16.71 -11.51 -12.11
N ILE A 186 -15.64 -11.25 -11.33
CA ILE A 186 -14.87 -10.00 -11.37
C ILE A 186 -13.39 -10.19 -11.71
N ALA A 187 -12.94 -11.45 -11.88
CA ALA A 187 -11.53 -11.79 -11.99
C ALA A 187 -10.80 -11.13 -13.18
N SER A 188 -11.52 -10.80 -14.26
CA SER A 188 -10.97 -10.13 -15.44
C SER A 188 -11.00 -8.59 -15.35
N ASP A 189 -11.63 -8.02 -14.33
CA ASP A 189 -11.80 -6.58 -14.16
C ASP A 189 -10.68 -6.01 -13.27
N ASN A 190 -9.52 -5.75 -13.89
CA ASN A 190 -8.35 -5.23 -13.17
C ASN A 190 -8.63 -3.91 -12.44
N ILE A 191 -9.49 -3.03 -12.98
CA ILE A 191 -9.84 -1.75 -12.38
C ILE A 191 -10.62 -1.97 -11.09
N LYS A 192 -11.55 -2.92 -11.09
CA LYS A 192 -12.29 -3.33 -9.90
C LYS A 192 -11.39 -3.99 -8.86
N LEU A 193 -10.47 -4.87 -9.27
CA LEU A 193 -9.49 -5.48 -8.35
C LEU A 193 -8.58 -4.42 -7.70
N ILE A 194 -8.06 -3.46 -8.49
CA ILE A 194 -7.30 -2.31 -7.97
C ILE A 194 -8.11 -1.54 -6.93
N THR A 195 -9.38 -1.26 -7.24
CA THR A 195 -10.25 -0.49 -6.35
C THR A 195 -10.50 -1.20 -5.04
N ILE A 196 -10.73 -2.52 -5.08
CA ILE A 196 -10.92 -3.34 -3.88
C ILE A 196 -9.64 -3.41 -3.04
N CYS A 197 -8.46 -3.53 -3.68
CA CYS A 197 -7.17 -3.39 -2.99
C CYS A 197 -7.05 -2.04 -2.30
N TYR A 198 -7.42 -0.94 -2.97
CA TYR A 198 -7.36 0.40 -2.40
C TYR A 198 -8.29 0.55 -1.18
N ILE A 199 -9.55 0.12 -1.29
CA ILE A 199 -10.53 0.12 -0.19
C ILE A 199 -9.98 -0.67 1.01
N SER A 200 -9.35 -1.82 0.78
CA SER A 200 -8.83 -2.66 1.86
C SER A 200 -7.77 -1.97 2.73
N LEU A 201 -7.03 -0.99 2.17
CA LEU A 201 -6.01 -0.20 2.88
C LEU A 201 -6.62 0.91 3.77
N PHE A 202 -7.94 1.01 3.87
CA PHE A 202 -8.64 1.85 4.85
C PHE A 202 -8.88 1.14 6.20
N SER A 203 -8.34 -0.07 6.38
CA SER A 203 -8.48 -0.87 7.60
C SER A 203 -7.15 -1.30 8.19
N LEU A 204 -7.13 -1.53 9.51
CA LEU A 204 -6.00 -2.18 10.20
C LEU A 204 -6.01 -3.71 10.06
N SER A 205 -7.10 -4.28 9.52
CA SER A 205 -7.22 -5.67 9.11
C SER A 205 -7.48 -5.73 7.60
N PRO A 206 -6.50 -5.30 6.77
CA PRO A 206 -6.73 -5.06 5.34
C PRO A 206 -7.14 -6.33 4.59
N ALA A 207 -6.58 -7.49 4.96
CA ALA A 207 -6.91 -8.75 4.29
C ALA A 207 -8.37 -9.19 4.51
N GLU A 208 -8.96 -8.93 5.67
CA GLU A 208 -10.37 -9.24 5.91
C GLU A 208 -11.27 -8.38 5.02
N VAL A 209 -11.02 -7.06 5.02
CA VAL A 209 -11.76 -6.09 4.18
C VAL A 209 -11.61 -6.41 2.71
N LEU A 210 -10.44 -6.85 2.27
CA LEU A 210 -10.20 -7.30 0.90
C LEU A 210 -11.12 -8.47 0.53
N ILE A 211 -11.12 -9.56 1.32
CA ILE A 211 -11.93 -10.75 1.01
C ILE A 211 -13.43 -10.42 1.05
N ASP A 212 -13.87 -9.59 1.99
CA ASP A 212 -15.27 -9.15 2.09
C ASP A 212 -15.71 -8.35 0.85
N ASN A 213 -14.87 -7.42 0.38
CA ASN A 213 -15.17 -6.61 -0.80
C ASN A 213 -15.06 -7.42 -2.10
N LEU A 214 -14.13 -8.37 -2.21
CA LEU A 214 -14.07 -9.31 -3.34
C LEU A 214 -15.35 -10.15 -3.42
N ALA A 215 -15.82 -10.68 -2.28
CA ALA A 215 -17.05 -11.45 -2.22
C ALA A 215 -18.27 -10.60 -2.62
N TYR A 216 -18.39 -9.39 -2.05
CA TYR A 216 -19.48 -8.47 -2.37
C TYR A 216 -19.50 -8.08 -3.85
N ALA A 217 -18.35 -7.70 -4.41
CA ALA A 217 -18.26 -7.32 -5.82
C ALA A 217 -18.53 -8.50 -6.77
N ASN A 218 -18.15 -9.72 -6.37
CA ASN A 218 -18.47 -10.94 -7.13
C ASN A 218 -19.98 -11.27 -7.12
N GLU A 219 -20.69 -10.96 -6.05
CA GLU A 219 -22.15 -11.08 -5.97
C GLU A 219 -22.88 -9.96 -6.73
N ASN A 220 -22.19 -8.85 -7.00
CA ASN A 220 -22.74 -7.65 -7.68
C ASN A 220 -21.84 -7.22 -8.85
N PRO A 221 -21.61 -8.08 -9.86
CA PRO A 221 -20.59 -7.85 -10.89
C PRO A 221 -20.87 -6.63 -11.78
N ASP A 222 -22.14 -6.25 -11.90
CA ASP A 222 -22.60 -5.10 -12.68
C ASP A 222 -22.19 -3.76 -12.08
N LEU A 223 -21.87 -3.71 -10.78
CA LEU A 223 -21.34 -2.50 -10.17
C LEU A 223 -19.96 -2.19 -10.76
N SER A 224 -19.79 -0.96 -11.21
CA SER A 224 -18.50 -0.44 -11.64
C SER A 224 -17.55 -0.25 -10.46
N ALA A 225 -16.27 -0.12 -10.76
CA ALA A 225 -15.24 0.21 -9.77
C ALA A 225 -15.56 1.50 -9.01
N ILE A 226 -16.02 2.55 -9.71
CA ILE A 226 -16.36 3.83 -9.08
C ILE A 226 -17.57 3.70 -8.14
N GLU A 227 -18.61 2.96 -8.53
CA GLU A 227 -19.78 2.74 -7.67
C GLU A 227 -19.42 1.96 -6.40
N LEU A 228 -18.52 0.97 -6.50
CA LEU A 228 -18.01 0.25 -5.32
C LEU A 228 -17.28 1.19 -4.36
N PHE A 229 -16.45 2.09 -4.89
CA PHE A 229 -15.72 3.05 -4.07
C PHE A 229 -16.64 4.13 -3.47
N GLU A 230 -17.55 4.71 -4.24
CA GLU A 230 -18.53 5.69 -3.75
C GLU A 230 -19.39 5.10 -2.66
N ARG A 231 -19.84 3.85 -2.83
CA ARG A 231 -20.54 3.10 -1.79
C ARG A 231 -19.70 3.01 -0.52
N PHE A 232 -18.45 2.58 -0.61
CA PHE A 232 -17.54 2.50 0.53
C PHE A 232 -17.42 3.86 1.25
N VAL A 233 -17.15 4.95 0.51
CA VAL A 233 -16.96 6.28 1.10
C VAL A 233 -18.23 6.80 1.78
N ASN A 234 -19.40 6.58 1.18
CA ASN A 234 -20.66 7.16 1.63
C ASN A 234 -21.37 6.31 2.71
N GLU A 235 -21.38 4.98 2.55
CA GLU A 235 -22.13 4.07 3.40
C GLU A 235 -21.33 3.64 4.64
N ASP A 236 -20.04 3.32 4.48
CA ASP A 236 -19.26 2.78 5.59
C ASP A 236 -19.01 3.82 6.70
N LYS A 237 -18.77 3.29 7.90
CA LYS A 237 -18.50 4.08 9.10
C LYS A 237 -17.31 3.50 9.83
N ILE A 238 -16.39 4.37 10.21
CA ILE A 238 -15.20 4.01 10.99
C ILE A 238 -15.47 4.34 12.46
N TYR A 239 -15.30 3.36 13.33
CA TYR A 239 -15.59 3.50 14.76
C TYR A 239 -14.32 3.73 15.57
N ILE A 240 -14.20 4.91 16.18
CA ILE A 240 -13.09 5.26 17.07
C ILE A 240 -13.63 5.48 18.47
N LYS A 241 -13.20 4.64 19.42
CA LYS A 241 -13.65 4.71 20.83
C LYS A 241 -15.19 4.75 20.95
N GLY A 242 -15.89 4.00 20.09
CA GLY A 242 -17.36 3.93 20.06
C GLY A 242 -18.05 5.06 19.30
N LYS A 243 -17.34 6.05 18.77
CA LYS A 243 -17.91 7.10 17.94
C LYS A 243 -17.76 6.73 16.46
N ALA A 244 -18.88 6.75 15.73
CA ALA A 244 -18.89 6.61 14.28
C ALA A 244 -18.38 7.89 13.60
N MET A 245 -17.54 7.72 12.59
CA MET A 245 -17.05 8.77 11.71
C MET A 245 -17.24 8.34 10.25
N SER A 246 -17.43 9.30 9.34
CA SER A 246 -17.34 9.01 7.91
C SER A 246 -15.91 8.63 7.53
N VAL A 247 -15.76 7.95 6.39
CA VAL A 247 -14.43 7.61 5.85
C VAL A 247 -13.62 8.89 5.59
N CYS A 248 -14.24 9.92 5.01
CA CYS A 248 -13.61 11.21 4.75
C CYS A 248 -13.14 11.91 6.02
N ASP A 249 -14.02 12.08 7.02
CA ASP A 249 -13.68 12.77 8.27
C ASP A 249 -12.56 12.05 9.02
N PHE A 250 -12.58 10.71 8.99
CA PHE A 250 -11.53 9.92 9.61
C PHE A 250 -10.18 10.17 8.93
N PHE A 251 -10.16 10.11 7.60
CA PHE A 251 -8.91 10.25 6.87
C PHE A 251 -8.35 11.67 6.97
N ASP A 252 -9.20 12.70 6.93
CA ASP A 252 -8.78 14.08 7.16
C ASP A 252 -8.18 14.30 8.55
N THR A 253 -8.80 13.72 9.59
CA THR A 253 -8.25 13.73 10.96
C THR A 253 -6.91 13.02 11.03
N LEU A 254 -6.75 11.93 10.27
CA LEU A 254 -5.52 11.16 10.22
C LEU A 254 -4.39 11.94 9.52
N ILE A 255 -4.70 12.66 8.44
CA ILE A 255 -3.76 13.56 7.76
C ILE A 255 -3.23 14.61 8.74
N ASP A 256 -4.11 15.26 9.51
CA ASP A 256 -3.70 16.27 10.49
C ASP A 256 -2.80 15.67 11.57
N THR A 257 -3.16 14.48 12.06
CA THR A 257 -2.37 13.74 13.04
C THR A 257 -1.00 13.36 12.47
N PHE A 258 -0.95 12.89 11.23
CA PHE A 258 0.29 12.55 10.52
C PHE A 258 1.20 13.77 10.41
N LYS A 259 0.68 14.92 9.96
CA LYS A 259 1.46 16.17 9.84
C LYS A 259 2.09 16.55 11.17
N GLN A 260 1.36 16.43 12.28
CA GLN A 260 1.87 16.71 13.61
C GLN A 260 2.97 15.74 14.05
N VAL A 261 2.80 14.43 13.82
CA VAL A 261 3.82 13.41 14.15
C VAL A 261 5.07 13.64 13.30
N PHE A 262 4.88 13.81 11.99
CA PHE A 262 5.98 13.99 11.04
C PHE A 262 6.80 15.24 11.38
N PHE A 263 6.16 16.40 11.58
CA PHE A 263 6.84 17.64 11.96
C PHE A 263 7.67 17.49 13.24
N LYS A 264 7.15 16.79 14.27
CA LYS A 264 7.88 16.52 15.51
C LYS A 264 9.11 15.65 15.31
N SER A 265 9.03 14.68 14.40
CA SER A 265 10.12 13.75 14.12
C SER A 265 11.23 14.36 13.26
N VAL A 266 10.90 15.17 12.24
CA VAL A 266 11.92 15.72 11.32
C VAL A 266 12.41 17.12 11.70
N ARG A 267 11.66 17.88 12.50
CA ARG A 267 11.99 19.24 12.98
C ARG A 267 12.36 20.25 11.88
N VAL A 268 11.92 20.00 10.64
CA VAL A 268 12.06 20.88 9.47
C VAL A 268 10.71 21.11 8.82
N GLY A 269 10.61 22.12 7.95
CA GLY A 269 9.43 22.35 7.13
C GLY A 269 9.06 21.09 6.35
N ILE A 270 7.77 20.77 6.30
CA ILE A 270 7.26 19.57 5.63
C ILE A 270 6.70 19.91 4.25
N ASP A 271 7.22 20.96 3.60
CA ASP A 271 6.56 21.73 2.55
C ASP A 271 6.00 20.87 1.40
N TYR A 272 6.82 19.97 0.83
CA TYR A 272 6.37 19.05 -0.22
C TYR A 272 5.26 18.09 0.24
N ILE A 273 5.52 17.31 1.30
CA ILE A 273 4.56 16.31 1.79
C ILE A 273 3.30 16.98 2.36
N GLY A 274 3.45 18.13 2.99
CA GLY A 274 2.36 18.94 3.50
C GLY A 274 1.42 19.36 2.38
N GLU A 275 1.95 19.86 1.27
CA GLU A 275 1.18 20.24 0.08
C GLU A 275 0.49 19.03 -0.55
N VAL A 276 1.19 17.90 -0.73
CA VAL A 276 0.60 16.65 -1.23
C VAL A 276 -0.59 16.23 -0.38
N LEU A 277 -0.42 16.18 0.95
CA LEU A 277 -1.47 15.78 1.88
C LEU A 277 -2.68 16.72 1.83
N GLU A 278 -2.48 18.01 1.60
CA GLU A 278 -3.59 18.94 1.41
C GLU A 278 -4.30 18.72 0.07
N ARG A 279 -3.59 18.38 -1.01
CA ARG A 279 -4.18 18.12 -2.33
C ARG A 279 -5.04 16.84 -2.36
N ILE A 280 -4.65 15.81 -1.62
CA ILE A 280 -5.31 14.48 -1.65
C ILE A 280 -6.43 14.28 -0.62
N ARG A 281 -6.85 15.34 0.08
CA ARG A 281 -7.95 15.24 1.05
C ARG A 281 -9.24 14.75 0.37
N PRO A 282 -9.89 13.68 0.85
CA PRO A 282 -11.13 13.18 0.27
C PRO A 282 -12.26 14.21 0.30
N ALA A 283 -12.27 15.12 1.28
CA ALA A 283 -13.23 16.22 1.32
C ALA A 283 -13.15 17.15 0.09
N LYS A 284 -12.03 17.14 -0.66
CA LYS A 284 -11.90 17.86 -1.93
C LYS A 284 -12.41 17.04 -3.14
N GLY A 285 -12.89 15.82 -2.92
CA GLY A 285 -13.41 14.92 -3.96
C GLY A 285 -12.33 14.28 -4.84
N PHE A 286 -11.05 14.45 -4.50
CA PHE A 286 -9.93 13.93 -5.30
C PHE A 286 -9.34 12.67 -4.66
N VAL A 287 -9.25 11.59 -5.43
CA VAL A 287 -8.72 10.29 -5.00
C VAL A 287 -7.66 9.84 -6.00
N PRO A 288 -6.37 10.16 -5.78
CA PRO A 288 -5.30 10.05 -6.79
C PRO A 288 -5.24 8.72 -7.51
N ILE A 289 -5.34 7.62 -6.74
CA ILE A 289 -5.26 6.26 -7.28
C ILE A 289 -6.43 6.02 -8.23
N LEU A 290 -7.66 6.33 -7.83
CA LEU A 290 -8.83 6.05 -8.67
C LEU A 290 -8.98 7.05 -9.82
N THR A 291 -8.65 8.33 -9.62
CA THR A 291 -8.74 9.36 -10.68
C THR A 291 -7.90 9.03 -11.91
N LEU A 292 -6.86 8.19 -11.79
CA LEU A 292 -6.10 7.70 -12.94
C LEU A 292 -6.86 6.70 -13.83
N ILE A 293 -7.86 6.01 -13.29
CA ILE A 293 -8.45 4.80 -13.90
C ILE A 293 -9.99 4.79 -13.95
N THR A 294 -10.69 5.69 -13.25
CA THR A 294 -12.16 5.64 -13.15
C THR A 294 -12.92 6.59 -14.09
N ASP A 295 -12.26 7.53 -14.77
CA ASP A 295 -12.94 8.47 -15.70
C ASP A 295 -13.34 7.84 -17.07
N TYR A 296 -13.60 6.53 -17.10
CA TYR A 296 -13.91 5.76 -18.32
C TYR A 296 -12.86 5.85 -19.44
N GLN A 297 -11.69 6.40 -19.14
CA GLN A 297 -10.55 6.46 -20.05
C GLN A 297 -9.47 5.49 -19.55
N PRO A 298 -8.76 4.81 -20.46
CA PRO A 298 -7.60 4.01 -20.10
C PRO A 298 -6.55 4.86 -19.37
N LEU A 299 -5.73 4.20 -18.57
CA LEU A 299 -4.50 4.80 -18.07
C LEU A 299 -3.63 5.20 -19.26
N SER A 300 -3.07 6.41 -19.23
CA SER A 300 -2.20 6.90 -20.29
C SER A 300 -1.02 7.66 -19.70
N LYS A 301 0.05 7.75 -20.49
CA LYS A 301 1.27 8.52 -20.15
C LYS A 301 0.95 9.96 -19.76
N GLU A 302 0.03 10.59 -20.48
CA GLU A 302 -0.39 11.99 -20.24
C GLU A 302 -1.15 12.16 -18.92
N ARG A 303 -1.98 11.18 -18.53
CA ARG A 303 -2.67 11.19 -17.23
C ARG A 303 -1.71 10.97 -16.07
N ILE A 304 -0.72 10.09 -16.24
CA ILE A 304 0.36 9.91 -15.27
C ILE A 304 1.15 11.21 -15.10
N LYS A 305 1.51 11.86 -16.20
CA LYS A 305 2.20 13.15 -16.20
C LYS A 305 1.38 14.22 -15.49
N THR A 306 0.09 14.33 -15.81
CA THR A 306 -0.82 15.28 -15.15
C THR A 306 -0.87 15.05 -13.64
N LEU A 307 -0.90 13.79 -13.19
CA LEU A 307 -0.90 13.48 -11.76
C LEU A 307 0.43 13.83 -11.10
N ILE A 308 1.56 13.53 -11.75
CA ILE A 308 2.90 13.89 -11.25
C ILE A 308 3.09 15.40 -11.24
N ASP A 309 2.59 16.13 -12.23
CA ASP A 309 2.62 17.60 -12.22
C ASP A 309 1.75 18.13 -11.06
N PHE A 310 0.61 17.50 -10.78
CA PHE A 310 -0.31 17.91 -9.72
C PHE A 310 0.16 17.53 -8.30
N LEU A 311 0.84 16.41 -8.10
CA LEU A 311 1.27 15.96 -6.76
C LEU A 311 2.78 16.05 -6.56
N GLY A 312 3.53 16.34 -7.61
CA GLY A 312 4.96 16.20 -7.64
C GLY A 312 5.43 14.75 -7.60
N MET A 313 6.74 14.59 -7.45
CA MET A 313 7.41 13.31 -7.32
C MET A 313 8.26 13.31 -6.05
N PRO A 314 8.13 12.30 -5.16
CA PRO A 314 9.02 12.20 -4.01
C PRO A 314 10.45 11.94 -4.47
N TYR A 315 11.39 12.06 -3.54
CA TYR A 315 12.79 11.75 -3.79
C TYR A 315 12.95 10.36 -4.45
N SER A 316 13.68 10.31 -5.56
CA SER A 316 13.97 9.07 -6.27
C SER A 316 15.45 8.73 -6.23
N TYR A 317 15.77 7.45 -6.13
CA TYR A 317 17.14 6.96 -6.25
C TYR A 317 17.23 5.82 -7.26
N THR A 318 18.39 5.68 -7.89
CA THR A 318 18.64 4.62 -8.86
C THR A 318 19.45 3.48 -8.29
N ASP A 319 19.44 2.33 -8.97
CA ASP A 319 20.34 1.21 -8.67
C ASP A 319 21.83 1.57 -8.87
N SER A 320 22.13 2.59 -9.70
CA SER A 320 23.46 3.18 -9.87
C SER A 320 23.86 4.15 -8.75
N GLY A 321 22.96 4.45 -7.81
CA GLY A 321 23.21 5.40 -6.72
C GLY A 321 23.03 6.87 -7.10
N ASP A 322 22.38 7.14 -8.24
CA ASP A 322 21.99 8.50 -8.62
C ASP A 322 20.80 8.94 -7.80
N PHE A 323 20.74 10.23 -7.51
CA PHE A 323 19.74 10.83 -6.65
C PHE A 323 19.07 12.00 -7.36
N ASN A 324 17.75 11.95 -7.49
CA ASN A 324 17.00 13.08 -8.02
C ASN A 324 16.23 13.77 -6.88
N PRO A 325 16.31 15.11 -6.80
CA PRO A 325 15.50 15.87 -5.85
C PRO A 325 14.01 15.67 -6.14
N HIS A 326 13.17 15.94 -5.14
CA HIS A 326 11.73 15.89 -5.33
C HIS A 326 11.30 16.94 -6.37
N LEU A 327 10.35 16.57 -7.23
CA LEU A 327 9.70 17.51 -8.13
C LEU A 327 8.56 18.17 -7.36
N HIS A 328 8.57 19.50 -7.28
CA HIS A 328 7.50 20.23 -6.63
C HIS A 328 6.21 20.12 -7.45
N PRO A 329 5.05 20.04 -6.77
CA PRO A 329 3.76 20.20 -7.44
C PRO A 329 3.74 21.53 -8.19
N GLN A 330 3.29 21.51 -9.44
CA GLN A 330 3.08 22.72 -10.24
C GLN A 330 1.73 23.37 -9.93
#